data_AF-A0A962JMN7-F1
#
_entry.id   AF-A0A962JMN7-F1
#
_cell.length_a   1.000
_cell.length_b   1.000
_cell.length_c   1.000
_cell.angle_alpha   90.00
_cell.angle_beta   90.00
_cell.angle_gamma   90.00
#
_symmetry.space_group_name_H-M   'P 1'
#
loop_
_entity.id
_entity.type
_entity.pdbx_description
1 polymer ?
#
loop_
_entity_poly.entity_id
_entity_poly.type
_entity_poly.pdbx_seq_one_letter_code
_entity_poly.pdbx_strand_id
1 'polypeptide(L)'
;GAVKVSSLENQALIRPITIDEANKVGCQLITRQQVNSSYQAFTESVNRLQKFRQVDIGRPNHSSRSRWPEPDAIRRIKNQYLVDGAKTHRPIHQAGNLFPRAAFGLPIIFKFKDDNIRGNGNQPEPSQTSLQPIVGDSVKERMASPLILRPYFDGNRWRAAALLLPCGHINNLKLDLSGDKATYWNPAQAQNVPPIAQNGGIDALSAFMNF
;
A
#
# COMPACT_ATOMS: atom_id res chain seq x y z
N GLY A 1 21.44 0.79 -6.57
CA GLY A 1 21.64 1.94 -7.50
C GLY A 1 21.02 1.60 -8.85
N ALA A 2 20.69 2.63 -9.65
CA ALA A 2 20.37 2.48 -11.07
C ALA A 2 21.57 2.96 -11.88
N VAL A 3 22.01 2.18 -12.88
CA VAL A 3 23.18 2.48 -13.71
C VAL A 3 22.71 2.81 -15.11
N LYS A 4 23.22 3.90 -15.69
CA LYS A 4 23.03 4.20 -17.11
C LYS A 4 24.03 3.35 -17.90
N VAL A 5 23.53 2.49 -18.77
CA VAL A 5 24.37 1.70 -19.67
C VAL A 5 24.50 2.43 -20.99
N SER A 6 25.71 2.80 -21.37
CA SER A 6 26.01 3.59 -22.57
C SER A 6 26.27 2.74 -23.81
N SER A 7 26.61 1.45 -23.65
CA SER A 7 26.84 0.51 -24.75
C SER A 7 26.58 -0.93 -24.30
N LEU A 8 25.84 -1.67 -25.12
CA LEU A 8 25.62 -3.12 -25.06
C LEU A 8 25.57 -3.63 -26.49
N GLU A 9 26.07 -4.85 -26.73
CA GLU A 9 25.98 -5.52 -28.05
C GLU A 9 24.52 -5.68 -28.49
N ASN A 10 23.60 -5.89 -27.55
CA ASN A 10 22.17 -5.89 -27.80
C ASN A 10 21.56 -4.50 -27.52
N GLN A 11 21.41 -3.69 -28.56
CA GLN A 11 20.83 -2.35 -28.48
C GLN A 11 19.39 -2.31 -27.93
N ALA A 12 18.64 -3.42 -28.00
CA ALA A 12 17.30 -3.50 -27.44
C ALA A 12 17.30 -3.39 -25.91
N LEU A 13 18.38 -3.81 -25.23
CA LEU A 13 18.52 -3.72 -23.78
C LEU A 13 18.89 -2.30 -23.29
N ILE A 14 19.22 -1.39 -24.21
CA ILE A 14 19.58 0.01 -23.91
C ILE A 14 18.35 0.92 -24.04
N ARG A 15 17.31 0.48 -24.75
CA ARG A 15 16.10 1.28 -24.95
C ARG A 15 15.19 1.14 -23.75
N PRO A 16 14.71 2.26 -23.18
CA PRO A 16 13.79 2.20 -22.06
C PRO A 16 12.42 1.70 -22.52
N ILE A 17 11.77 0.90 -21.67
CA ILE A 17 10.44 0.34 -21.95
C ILE A 17 9.43 1.48 -22.06
N THR A 18 8.75 1.55 -23.20
CA THR A 18 7.69 2.54 -23.46
C THR A 18 6.39 2.16 -22.74
N ILE A 19 5.51 3.15 -22.56
CA ILE A 19 4.17 2.93 -22.00
C ILE A 19 3.38 1.94 -22.87
N ASP A 20 3.49 2.04 -24.20
CA ASP A 20 2.79 1.14 -25.12
C ASP A 20 3.30 -0.30 -25.04
N GLU A 21 4.62 -0.50 -24.89
CA GLU A 21 5.19 -1.84 -24.67
C GLU A 21 4.73 -2.45 -23.35
N ALA A 22 4.68 -1.66 -22.28
CA ALA A 22 4.15 -2.11 -20.99
C ALA A 22 2.67 -2.51 -21.12
N ASN A 23 1.85 -1.67 -21.75
CA ASN A 23 0.42 -1.92 -21.96
C ASN A 23 0.17 -3.18 -22.79
N LYS A 24 0.98 -3.44 -23.83
CA LYS A 24 0.87 -4.65 -24.67
C LYS A 24 1.02 -5.95 -23.90
N VAL A 25 1.75 -5.96 -22.79
CA VAL A 25 1.93 -7.13 -21.92
C VAL A 25 1.04 -7.09 -20.66
N GLY A 26 0.07 -6.17 -20.63
CA GLY A 26 -0.86 -6.02 -19.51
C GLY A 26 -0.29 -5.33 -18.27
N CYS A 27 0.90 -4.73 -18.38
CA CYS A 27 1.45 -3.87 -17.35
C CYS A 27 0.93 -2.43 -17.53
N GLN A 28 0.95 -1.63 -16.46
CA GLN A 28 0.70 -0.19 -16.53
C GLN A 28 1.95 0.56 -16.08
N LEU A 29 2.54 1.36 -16.96
CA LEU A 29 3.70 2.21 -16.65
C LEU A 29 3.26 3.67 -16.54
N ILE A 30 3.58 4.30 -15.41
CA ILE A 30 3.40 5.74 -15.20
C ILE A 30 4.74 6.35 -14.86
N THR A 31 5.01 7.52 -15.43
CA THR A 31 6.20 8.32 -15.14
C THR A 31 5.80 9.73 -14.71
N ARG A 32 6.64 10.35 -13.88
CA ARG A 32 6.45 11.73 -13.43
C ARG A 32 7.30 12.70 -14.24
N GLN A 33 7.35 13.94 -13.75
CA GLN A 33 8.17 14.99 -14.30
C GLN A 33 9.65 14.62 -14.27
N GLN A 34 10.40 15.23 -15.17
CA GLN A 34 11.83 15.01 -15.29
C GLN A 34 12.56 15.59 -14.07
N VAL A 35 13.55 14.85 -13.58
CA VAL A 35 14.45 15.24 -12.49
C VAL A 35 15.90 15.03 -12.90
N ASN A 36 16.81 15.66 -12.15
CA ASN A 36 18.21 15.75 -12.54
C ASN A 36 19.03 14.51 -12.18
N SER A 37 18.54 13.63 -11.30
CA SER A 37 19.27 12.43 -10.90
C SER A 37 18.36 11.22 -10.67
N SER A 38 18.94 10.03 -10.81
CA SER A 38 18.27 8.76 -10.47
C SER A 38 17.88 8.69 -9.00
N TYR A 39 18.68 9.29 -8.11
CA TYR A 39 18.38 9.36 -6.68
C TYR A 39 17.15 10.21 -6.38
N GLN A 40 17.01 11.37 -7.03
CA GLN A 40 15.82 12.22 -6.91
C GLN A 40 14.58 11.47 -7.42
N ALA A 41 14.68 10.82 -8.58
CA ALA A 41 13.60 10.00 -9.13
C ALA A 41 13.21 8.84 -8.20
N PHE A 42 14.19 8.17 -7.60
CA PHE A 42 13.93 7.10 -6.64
C PHE A 42 13.19 7.63 -5.41
N THR A 43 13.73 8.70 -4.83
CA THR A 43 13.20 9.34 -3.63
C THR A 43 11.76 9.79 -3.85
N GLU A 44 11.48 10.42 -4.99
CA GLU A 44 10.12 10.82 -5.36
C GLU A 44 9.19 9.61 -5.49
N SER A 45 9.62 8.53 -6.17
CA SER A 45 8.79 7.33 -6.32
C SER A 45 8.42 6.69 -4.98
N VAL A 46 9.38 6.57 -4.06
CA VAL A 46 9.17 5.99 -2.72
C VAL A 46 8.32 6.92 -1.86
N ASN A 47 8.59 8.23 -1.89
CA ASN A 47 7.83 9.23 -1.13
C ASN A 47 6.37 9.27 -1.55
N ARG A 48 6.05 9.06 -2.83
CA ARG A 48 4.66 8.97 -3.30
C ARG A 48 3.92 7.80 -2.65
N LEU A 49 4.49 6.60 -2.66
CA LEU A 49 3.87 5.44 -2.00
C LEU A 49 3.79 5.63 -0.48
N GLN A 50 4.81 6.25 0.12
CA GLN A 50 4.80 6.58 1.54
C GLN A 50 3.62 7.52 1.87
N LYS A 51 3.46 8.63 1.14
CA LYS A 51 2.35 9.58 1.33
C LYS A 51 0.99 8.94 1.13
N PHE A 52 0.87 8.13 0.07
CA PHE A 52 -0.35 7.38 -0.21
C PHE A 52 -0.77 6.47 0.94
N ARG A 53 0.19 5.75 1.54
CA ARG A 53 -0.07 4.82 2.66
C ARG A 53 -0.12 5.49 4.04
N GLN A 54 0.51 6.65 4.20
CA GLN A 54 0.74 7.33 5.49
C GLN A 54 0.22 8.77 5.44
N VAL A 55 1.03 9.78 5.73
CA VAL A 55 0.61 11.19 5.87
C VAL A 55 0.36 11.83 4.50
N ASP A 56 -0.49 12.85 4.48
CA ASP A 56 -1.06 13.55 3.31
C ASP A 56 -2.30 12.84 2.77
N ILE A 57 -2.15 11.61 2.28
CA ILE A 57 -3.24 10.87 1.63
C ILE A 57 -3.83 9.81 2.56
N GLY A 58 -3.00 8.94 3.14
CA GLY A 58 -3.46 7.88 4.05
C GLY A 58 -3.93 8.38 5.41
N ARG A 59 -3.56 9.60 5.81
CA ARG A 59 -4.01 10.30 7.02
C ARG A 59 -3.69 11.80 6.91
N PRO A 60 -4.50 12.69 7.52
CA PRO A 60 -4.23 14.14 7.49
C PRO A 60 -2.91 14.55 8.14
N ASN A 61 -2.58 13.96 9.29
CA ASN A 61 -1.33 14.18 10.03
C ASN A 61 -1.05 12.99 10.96
N HIS A 62 0.13 12.97 11.59
CA HIS A 62 0.56 11.87 12.48
C HIS A 62 -0.32 11.66 13.72
N SER A 63 -1.04 12.70 14.16
CA SER A 63 -1.93 12.65 15.32
C SER A 63 -3.37 12.28 14.95
N SER A 64 -3.72 12.32 13.67
CA SER A 64 -5.07 12.03 13.18
C SER A 64 -5.30 10.55 12.94
N ARG A 65 -6.55 10.10 12.99
CA ARG A 65 -6.93 8.74 12.60
C ARG A 65 -6.51 8.44 11.16
N SER A 66 -6.19 7.17 10.90
CA SER A 66 -5.96 6.67 9.55
C SER A 66 -7.23 6.83 8.71
N ARG A 67 -7.06 7.22 7.44
CA ARG A 67 -8.11 7.13 6.43
C ARG A 67 -8.18 5.75 5.78
N TRP A 68 -7.29 4.85 6.16
CA TRP A 68 -7.38 3.45 5.81
C TRP A 68 -8.17 2.66 6.87
N PRO A 69 -8.95 1.63 6.48
CA PRO A 69 -9.79 0.89 7.41
C PRO A 69 -9.04 -0.02 8.37
N GLU A 70 -7.79 -0.41 8.09
CA GLU A 70 -7.14 -1.52 8.82
C GLU A 70 -7.04 -1.31 10.33
N PRO A 71 -6.68 -0.11 10.87
CA PRO A 71 -6.63 0.08 12.31
C PRO A 71 -7.98 -0.22 12.98
N ASP A 72 -9.08 0.21 12.38
CA ASP A 72 -10.43 -0.05 12.89
C ASP A 72 -10.87 -1.50 12.62
N ALA A 73 -10.46 -2.09 11.50
CA ALA A 73 -10.67 -3.51 11.20
C ALA A 73 -10.01 -4.41 12.27
N ILE A 74 -8.75 -4.13 12.61
CA ILE A 74 -8.00 -4.89 13.63
C ILE A 74 -8.68 -4.76 14.99
N ARG A 75 -9.08 -3.55 15.38
CA ARG A 75 -9.82 -3.33 16.64
C ARG A 75 -11.13 -4.10 16.71
N ARG A 76 -11.89 -4.19 15.60
CA ARG A 76 -13.12 -4.99 15.55
C ARG A 76 -12.82 -6.49 15.60
N ILE A 77 -11.84 -6.97 14.84
CA ILE A 77 -11.46 -8.38 14.79
C ILE A 77 -10.95 -8.86 16.15
N LYS A 78 -10.06 -8.09 16.78
CA LYS A 78 -9.51 -8.38 18.12
C LYS A 78 -10.48 -8.01 19.25
N ASN A 79 -11.63 -7.42 18.93
CA ASN A 79 -12.59 -6.86 19.89
C ASN A 79 -11.90 -6.01 20.98
N GLN A 80 -10.99 -5.11 20.55
CA GLN A 80 -10.08 -4.41 21.45
C GLN A 80 -9.77 -3.00 20.94
N TYR A 81 -9.95 -1.98 21.78
CA TYR A 81 -9.58 -0.59 21.50
C TYR A 81 -9.43 0.20 22.81
N LEU A 82 -8.61 1.26 22.79
CA LEU A 82 -8.40 2.12 23.96
C LEU A 82 -9.63 2.97 24.29
N VAL A 83 -9.97 2.98 25.58
CA VAL A 83 -10.85 3.95 26.23
C VAL A 83 -10.11 4.55 27.42
N ASP A 84 -9.81 5.84 27.35
CA ASP A 84 -9.11 6.58 28.40
C ASP A 84 -9.73 7.97 28.58
N GLY A 85 -10.66 8.08 29.54
CA GLY A 85 -11.47 9.29 29.74
C GLY A 85 -12.24 9.67 28.47
N ALA A 86 -12.04 10.89 27.97
CA ALA A 86 -12.64 11.37 26.73
C ALA A 86 -11.94 10.84 25.46
N LYS A 87 -10.73 10.27 25.57
CA LYS A 87 -9.99 9.72 24.44
C LYS A 87 -10.50 8.31 24.15
N THR A 88 -11.19 8.14 23.03
CA THR A 88 -11.64 6.82 22.56
C THR A 88 -11.14 6.53 21.15
N HIS A 89 -10.60 5.32 21.00
CA HIS A 89 -10.22 4.76 19.71
C HIS A 89 -11.28 3.79 19.16
N ARG A 90 -12.53 3.91 19.63
CA ARG A 90 -13.65 3.11 19.12
C ARG A 90 -13.66 3.10 17.57
N PRO A 91 -13.85 1.95 16.93
CA PRO A 91 -13.89 1.85 15.47
C PRO A 91 -15.06 2.64 14.86
N ILE A 92 -14.78 3.52 13.90
CA ILE A 92 -15.77 4.37 13.21
C ILE A 92 -15.65 4.28 11.67
N HIS A 93 -14.57 3.70 11.14
CA HIS A 93 -14.33 3.65 9.71
C HIS A 93 -15.42 2.83 8.99
N GLN A 94 -16.08 3.43 8.00
CA GLN A 94 -17.30 2.89 7.38
C GLN A 94 -17.06 1.68 6.48
N ALA A 95 -15.86 1.55 5.88
CA ALA A 95 -15.52 0.45 4.98
C ALA A 95 -15.47 -0.96 5.64
N GLY A 96 -15.73 -1.09 6.94
CA GLY A 96 -15.75 -2.38 7.64
C GLY A 96 -14.36 -2.97 7.91
N ASN A 97 -14.27 -4.30 7.86
CA ASN A 97 -13.07 -5.05 8.23
C ASN A 97 -12.25 -5.45 6.99
N LEU A 98 -11.72 -4.45 6.30
CA LEU A 98 -10.96 -4.62 5.05
C LEU A 98 -9.49 -4.26 5.21
N PHE A 99 -8.64 -4.88 4.37
CA PHE A 99 -7.18 -4.70 4.36
C PHE A 99 -6.63 -4.30 2.98
N PRO A 100 -7.09 -3.20 2.38
CA PRO A 100 -6.71 -2.79 1.03
C PRO A 100 -5.21 -2.55 0.87
N ARG A 101 -4.47 -2.15 1.92
CA ARG A 101 -3.02 -1.96 1.81
C ARG A 101 -2.24 -3.25 1.58
N ALA A 102 -2.84 -4.43 1.77
CA ALA A 102 -2.23 -5.72 1.45
C ALA A 102 -1.89 -5.85 -0.05
N ALA A 103 -2.52 -5.04 -0.92
CA ALA A 103 -2.20 -4.99 -2.34
C ALA A 103 -0.76 -4.53 -2.64
N PHE A 104 -0.15 -3.77 -1.72
CA PHE A 104 1.23 -3.28 -1.82
C PHE A 104 2.26 -4.26 -1.26
N GLY A 105 1.90 -5.53 -1.14
CA GLY A 105 2.74 -6.59 -0.60
C GLY A 105 2.48 -6.88 0.88
N LEU A 106 3.01 -8.02 1.30
CA LEU A 106 2.89 -8.60 2.64
C LEU A 106 4.25 -9.15 3.10
N PRO A 107 4.51 -9.26 4.41
CA PRO A 107 3.59 -9.00 5.51
C PRO A 107 3.45 -7.50 5.80
N ILE A 108 2.36 -7.13 6.47
CA ILE A 108 2.20 -5.80 7.06
C ILE A 108 2.19 -5.93 8.58
N ILE A 109 3.13 -5.28 9.25
CA ILE A 109 3.16 -5.19 10.70
C ILE A 109 2.36 -3.95 11.13
N PHE A 110 1.37 -4.16 11.99
CA PHE A 110 0.58 -3.11 12.61
C PHE A 110 1.03 -2.95 14.06
N LYS A 111 1.52 -1.76 14.38
CA LYS A 111 1.86 -1.36 15.75
C LYS A 111 1.03 -0.16 16.14
N PHE A 112 0.23 -0.29 17.19
CA PHE A 112 -0.52 0.83 17.76
C PHE A 112 0.39 1.59 18.74
N LYS A 113 0.31 2.92 18.76
CA LYS A 113 1.18 3.76 19.61
C LYS A 113 0.96 3.48 21.11
N ASP A 114 -0.29 3.21 21.46
CA ASP A 114 -0.71 2.96 22.83
C ASP A 114 -0.88 1.44 23.07
N ASP A 115 -0.17 0.60 22.31
CA ASP A 115 -0.14 -0.84 22.57
C ASP A 115 0.41 -1.11 23.97
N ASN A 116 -0.25 -1.99 24.72
CA ASN A 116 0.06 -2.30 26.13
C ASN A 116 -0.16 -1.16 27.15
N ILE A 117 -0.68 0.01 26.75
CA ILE A 117 -1.14 1.04 27.69
C ILE A 117 -2.57 0.69 28.13
N ARG A 118 -2.74 0.35 29.42
CA ARG A 118 -4.06 0.23 30.04
C ARG A 118 -4.56 1.64 30.33
N GLY A 119 -5.48 2.16 29.52
CA GLY A 119 -6.22 3.38 29.86
C GLY A 119 -7.06 3.17 31.11
N ASN A 120 -7.59 4.26 31.69
CA ASN A 120 -8.45 4.18 32.88
C ASN A 120 -9.74 3.35 32.66
N GLY A 121 -10.08 3.02 31.40
CA GLY A 121 -11.21 2.17 31.00
C GLY A 121 -10.92 0.67 30.88
N ASN A 122 -9.82 0.15 31.45
CA ASN A 122 -9.45 -1.28 31.52
C ASN A 122 -9.22 -2.04 30.19
N GLN A 123 -9.40 -1.43 29.01
CA GLN A 123 -9.15 -2.08 27.72
C GLN A 123 -8.01 -1.38 26.95
N PRO A 124 -6.87 -2.07 26.71
CA PRO A 124 -5.74 -1.49 25.97
C PRO A 124 -5.99 -1.51 24.45
N GLU A 125 -5.17 -0.80 23.66
CA GLU A 125 -5.11 -1.04 22.21
C GLU A 125 -4.70 -2.48 21.89
N PRO A 126 -5.10 -3.04 20.72
CA PRO A 126 -4.59 -4.31 20.25
C PRO A 126 -3.06 -4.37 20.31
N SER A 127 -2.53 -5.51 20.72
CA SER A 127 -1.10 -5.78 20.64
C SER A 127 -0.62 -5.69 19.19
N GLN A 128 0.70 -5.58 18.98
CA GLN A 128 1.28 -5.66 17.66
C GLN A 128 0.75 -6.91 16.92
N THR A 129 0.26 -6.70 15.70
CA THR A 129 -0.26 -7.77 14.84
C THR A 129 0.46 -7.75 13.50
N SER A 130 0.51 -8.90 12.86
CA SER A 130 1.01 -9.07 11.51
C SER A 130 -0.11 -9.59 10.62
N LEU A 131 -0.13 -9.10 9.38
CA LEU A 131 -1.01 -9.57 8.32
C LEU A 131 -0.19 -10.35 7.30
N GLN A 132 -0.54 -11.61 7.10
CA GLN A 132 0.16 -12.54 6.22
C GLN A 132 -0.74 -13.04 5.10
N PRO A 133 -0.16 -13.43 3.94
CA PRO A 133 -0.89 -14.13 2.90
C PRO A 133 -1.14 -15.59 3.30
N ILE A 134 -2.31 -16.10 2.92
CA ILE A 134 -2.61 -17.53 2.93
C ILE A 134 -2.56 -18.02 1.48
N VAL A 135 -1.76 -19.06 1.22
CA VAL A 135 -1.65 -19.72 -0.08
C VAL A 135 -1.99 -21.20 0.10
N GLY A 136 -3.02 -21.66 -0.61
CA GLY A 136 -3.69 -22.92 -0.28
C GLY A 136 -4.31 -22.82 1.11
N ASP A 137 -3.88 -23.69 2.02
CA ASP A 137 -4.32 -23.76 3.41
C ASP A 137 -3.22 -23.39 4.41
N SER A 138 -2.14 -22.75 3.96
CA SER A 138 -1.00 -22.40 4.80
C SER A 138 -0.72 -20.91 4.78
N VAL A 139 -0.47 -20.34 5.97
CA VAL A 139 0.09 -19.00 6.13
C VAL A 139 1.51 -18.98 5.56
N LYS A 140 1.81 -17.98 4.74
CA LYS A 140 3.15 -17.76 4.17
C LYS A 140 3.74 -16.47 4.71
N GLU A 141 5.07 -16.38 4.72
CA GLU A 141 5.75 -15.25 5.36
C GLU A 141 5.66 -13.96 4.55
N ARG A 142 5.64 -14.03 3.22
CA ARG A 142 5.81 -12.87 2.34
C ARG A 142 5.05 -13.02 1.03
N MET A 143 4.55 -11.90 0.53
CA MET A 143 4.06 -11.74 -0.83
C MET A 143 4.65 -10.44 -1.39
N ALA A 144 5.33 -10.51 -2.52
CA ALA A 144 5.86 -9.32 -3.17
C ALA A 144 4.73 -8.43 -3.69
N SER A 145 4.97 -7.11 -3.71
CA SER A 145 4.08 -6.15 -4.34
C SER A 145 4.11 -6.33 -5.87
N PRO A 146 2.97 -6.28 -6.58
CA PRO A 146 2.96 -6.19 -8.05
C PRO A 146 3.37 -4.80 -8.55
N LEU A 147 3.48 -3.81 -7.65
CA LEU A 147 3.89 -2.46 -7.96
C LEU A 147 5.41 -2.32 -7.78
N ILE A 148 6.10 -2.00 -8.87
CA ILE A 148 7.53 -1.73 -8.91
C ILE A 148 7.76 -0.22 -8.98
N LEU A 149 8.52 0.31 -8.02
CA LEU A 149 8.95 1.71 -7.99
C LEU A 149 10.43 1.80 -8.32
N ARG A 150 10.77 2.54 -9.37
CA ARG A 150 12.14 2.65 -9.88
C ARG A 150 12.40 4.05 -10.46
N PRO A 151 13.65 4.52 -10.42
CA PRO A 151 14.11 5.55 -11.34
C PRO A 151 14.03 5.01 -12.77
N TYR A 152 13.41 5.77 -13.64
CA TYR A 152 13.28 5.46 -15.05
C TYR A 152 14.04 6.51 -15.86
N PHE A 153 14.99 6.08 -16.68
CA PHE A 153 15.69 6.96 -17.60
C PHE A 153 14.99 6.90 -18.95
N ASP A 154 14.42 8.02 -19.40
CA ASP A 154 13.62 8.06 -20.64
C ASP A 154 14.46 8.21 -21.93
N GLY A 155 15.79 8.10 -21.81
CA GLY A 155 16.75 8.41 -22.88
C GLY A 155 17.37 9.81 -22.75
N ASN A 156 16.73 10.73 -22.03
CA ASN A 156 17.21 12.10 -21.84
C ASN A 156 17.38 12.45 -20.35
N ARG A 157 16.33 12.27 -19.55
CA ARG A 157 16.29 12.63 -18.11
C ARG A 157 15.76 11.47 -17.26
N TRP A 158 16.00 11.57 -15.95
CA TRP A 158 15.44 10.64 -14.98
C TRP A 158 14.02 11.04 -14.62
N ARG A 159 13.16 10.06 -14.35
CA ARG A 159 11.79 10.23 -13.88
C ARG A 159 11.51 9.23 -12.78
N ALA A 160 10.69 9.62 -11.81
CA ALA A 160 10.06 8.66 -10.92
C ALA A 160 9.06 7.83 -11.73
N ALA A 161 9.14 6.51 -11.63
CA ALA A 161 8.22 5.61 -12.32
C ALA A 161 7.58 4.59 -11.38
N ALA A 162 6.34 4.26 -11.71
CA ALA A 162 5.56 3.18 -11.14
C ALA A 162 5.17 2.22 -12.28
N LEU A 163 5.57 0.96 -12.16
CA LEU A 163 5.17 -0.11 -13.06
C LEU A 163 4.28 -1.08 -12.27
N LEU A 164 3.02 -1.18 -12.65
CA LEU A 164 2.10 -2.17 -12.12
C LEU A 164 2.10 -3.40 -13.03
N LEU A 165 2.45 -4.55 -12.46
CA LEU A 165 2.39 -5.85 -13.15
C LEU A 165 0.96 -6.40 -13.15
N PRO A 166 0.61 -7.31 -14.09
CA PRO A 166 -0.66 -8.04 -14.05
C PRO A 166 -0.90 -8.69 -12.68
N CYS A 167 -1.92 -8.23 -11.97
CA CYS A 167 -2.13 -8.55 -10.56
C CYS A 167 -3.50 -9.17 -10.25
N GLY A 168 -4.15 -9.80 -11.24
CA GLY A 168 -5.48 -10.43 -11.05
C GLY A 168 -5.53 -11.48 -9.94
N HIS A 169 -4.39 -12.09 -9.60
CA HIS A 169 -4.26 -13.04 -8.49
C HIS A 169 -4.58 -12.42 -7.11
N ILE A 170 -4.42 -11.10 -6.96
CA ILE A 170 -4.68 -10.39 -5.70
C ILE A 170 -6.18 -10.33 -5.37
N ASN A 171 -7.07 -10.43 -6.35
CA ASN A 171 -8.51 -10.42 -6.12
C ASN A 171 -8.99 -11.58 -5.24
N ASN A 172 -8.25 -12.70 -5.25
CA ASN A 172 -8.53 -13.89 -4.45
C ASN A 172 -7.61 -14.02 -3.23
N LEU A 173 -6.93 -12.94 -2.83
CA LEU A 173 -5.99 -12.94 -1.72
C LEU A 173 -6.70 -13.26 -0.40
N LYS A 174 -6.31 -14.39 0.21
CA LYS A 174 -6.72 -14.77 1.56
C LYS A 174 -5.69 -14.26 2.55
N LEU A 175 -6.15 -13.77 3.70
CA LEU A 175 -5.31 -13.12 4.69
C LEU A 175 -5.50 -13.73 6.08
N ASP A 176 -4.37 -13.88 6.78
CA ASP A 176 -4.30 -14.19 8.20
C ASP A 176 -3.83 -12.93 8.95
N LEU A 177 -4.54 -12.57 10.01
CA LEU A 177 -4.18 -11.50 10.94
C LEU A 177 -3.77 -12.12 12.28
N SER A 178 -2.57 -12.71 12.32
CA SER A 178 -2.02 -13.33 13.53
C SER A 178 -2.99 -14.35 14.13
N GLY A 179 -3.46 -15.28 13.30
CA GLY A 179 -4.40 -16.35 13.65
C GLY A 179 -5.87 -16.05 13.37
N ASP A 180 -6.23 -14.80 13.08
CA ASP A 180 -7.61 -14.42 12.73
C ASP A 180 -7.82 -14.29 11.22
N LYS A 181 -9.00 -14.67 10.75
CA LYS A 181 -9.38 -14.46 9.35
C LYS A 181 -9.52 -12.97 9.03
N ALA A 182 -8.89 -12.52 7.95
CA ALA A 182 -9.01 -11.16 7.45
C ALA A 182 -9.49 -11.13 5.98
N THR A 183 -10.29 -10.10 5.65
CA THR A 183 -10.79 -9.89 4.28
C THR A 183 -9.93 -8.84 3.58
N TYR A 184 -9.35 -9.20 2.43
CA TYR A 184 -8.53 -8.28 1.65
C TYR A 184 -9.33 -7.07 1.17
N TRP A 185 -10.33 -7.28 0.30
CA TRP A 185 -11.00 -6.19 -0.38
C TRP A 185 -12.45 -6.52 -0.75
N ASN A 186 -13.29 -5.48 -0.78
CA ASN A 186 -14.61 -5.49 -1.36
C ASN A 186 -14.77 -4.23 -2.23
N PRO A 187 -14.85 -4.35 -3.56
CA PRO A 187 -14.97 -3.19 -4.46
C PRO A 187 -16.15 -2.27 -4.13
N ALA A 188 -17.24 -2.80 -3.56
CA ALA A 188 -18.40 -2.01 -3.13
C ALA A 188 -18.11 -1.06 -1.95
N GLN A 189 -16.89 -1.08 -1.38
CA GLN A 189 -16.45 -0.19 -0.31
C GLN A 189 -15.44 0.86 -0.79
N ALA A 190 -15.13 0.94 -2.10
CA ALA A 190 -14.16 1.89 -2.64
C ALA A 190 -14.46 3.34 -2.22
N GLN A 191 -15.72 3.76 -2.35
CA GLN A 191 -16.20 5.10 -1.97
C GLN A 191 -16.05 5.41 -0.46
N ASN A 192 -15.99 4.37 0.38
CA ASN A 192 -15.87 4.50 1.83
C ASN A 192 -14.41 4.51 2.31
N VAL A 193 -13.43 4.40 1.41
CA VAL A 193 -11.99 4.44 1.71
C VAL A 193 -11.40 5.69 1.04
N PRO A 194 -11.21 6.80 1.77
CA PRO A 194 -10.81 8.08 1.18
C PRO A 194 -9.57 8.04 0.27
N PRO A 195 -8.47 7.33 0.60
CA PRO A 195 -7.32 7.21 -0.30
C PRO A 195 -7.67 6.59 -1.65
N ILE A 196 -8.68 5.72 -1.70
CA ILE A 196 -9.16 5.09 -2.93
C ILE A 196 -10.13 6.02 -3.67
N ALA A 197 -11.20 6.45 -2.98
CA ALA A 197 -12.26 7.27 -3.55
C ALA A 197 -11.75 8.59 -4.12
N GLN A 198 -10.89 9.30 -3.37
CA GLN A 198 -10.43 10.64 -3.74
C GLN A 198 -9.40 10.62 -4.88
N ASN A 199 -8.80 9.46 -5.16
CA ASN A 199 -7.88 9.27 -6.29
C ASN A 199 -8.55 8.45 -7.42
N GLY A 200 -9.89 8.35 -7.43
CA GLY A 200 -10.64 7.75 -8.54
C GLY A 200 -10.33 6.27 -8.80
N GLY A 201 -9.86 5.53 -7.79
CA GLY A 201 -9.60 4.10 -7.92
C GLY A 201 -10.79 3.24 -7.51
N ILE A 202 -10.75 1.97 -7.93
CA ILE A 202 -11.69 0.92 -7.49
C ILE A 202 -11.06 -0.02 -6.46
N ASP A 203 -9.75 0.08 -6.28
CA ASP A 203 -8.93 -0.60 -5.30
C ASP A 203 -7.70 0.27 -4.95
N ALA A 204 -6.85 -0.21 -4.05
CA ALA A 204 -5.68 0.54 -3.61
C ALA A 204 -4.63 0.74 -4.72
N LEU A 205 -4.45 -0.22 -5.63
CA LEU A 205 -3.43 -0.16 -6.67
C LEU A 205 -3.85 0.83 -7.77
N SER A 206 -5.06 0.71 -8.29
CA SER A 206 -5.64 1.65 -9.26
C SER A 206 -5.67 3.07 -8.72
N ALA A 207 -6.06 3.28 -7.46
CA ALA A 207 -6.02 4.58 -6.82
C ALA A 207 -4.59 5.15 -6.71
N PHE A 208 -3.60 4.31 -6.40
CA PHE A 208 -2.21 4.74 -6.38
C PHE A 208 -1.69 5.10 -7.78
N MET A 209 -2.07 4.34 -8.80
CA MET A 209 -1.68 4.64 -10.19
C MET A 209 -2.28 5.97 -10.67
N ASN A 210 -3.44 6.39 -10.16
CA ASN A 210 -4.03 7.68 -10.49
C ASN A 210 -3.43 8.88 -9.73
N PHE A 211 -2.63 8.65 -8.68
CA PHE A 211 -2.07 9.67 -7.78
C PHE A 211 -0.69 10.19 -8.25
#